data_AF-A0A1W1H172-F1
#
_entry.id   AF-A0A1W1H172-F1
#
_cell.length_a   1.000
_cell.length_b   1.000
_cell.length_c   1.000
_cell.angle_alpha   90.00
_cell.angle_beta   90.00
_cell.angle_gamma   90.00
#
_symmetry.space_group_name_H-M   'P 1'
#
loop_
_entity.id
_entity.type
_entity.pdbx_description
1 polymer ?
#
loop_
_entity_poly.entity_id
_entity_poly.type
_entity_poly.pdbx_seq_one_letter_code
_entity_poly.pdbx_strand_id
1 'polypeptide(L)'
;MIALLDLRQTLDAFAACNDDHDVWASFGWVHASEGDLLAARFWLPADEDAAFDDDGEVPEAVQALGLSACLEPATFADVLDVQKRQRPLSSLQDYAEALAYYAEYDAFLQVDGVDEALGEAGAAEQDAARAAGVGPGIFAAFELTLACAGEQVKAAAQRVAQLLDIPVGEALARCRALPVLLGEALDRRRAQAIKDDFEAIGVRVQVRGFKPFPWMDVPVLR
;
A
#
# COMPACT_ATOMS: atom_id res chain seq x y z
N MET A 1 5.83 -0.73 -27.27
CA MET A 1 7.13 -0.22 -26.76
C MET A 1 7.21 -0.66 -25.32
N ILE A 2 8.27 -1.37 -24.95
CA ILE A 2 8.46 -1.86 -23.57
C ILE A 2 8.95 -0.67 -22.73
N ALA A 3 8.16 -0.27 -21.74
CA ALA A 3 8.51 0.80 -20.81
C ALA A 3 9.34 0.20 -19.66
N LEU A 4 10.59 0.65 -19.54
CA LEU A 4 11.49 0.20 -18.48
C LEU A 4 11.45 1.18 -17.30
N LEU A 5 11.31 0.62 -16.11
CA LEU A 5 11.27 1.34 -14.84
C LEU A 5 12.60 1.15 -14.09
N ASP A 6 12.97 2.09 -13.23
CA ASP A 6 13.91 1.80 -12.14
C ASP A 6 13.17 1.23 -10.92
N LEU A 7 13.92 0.76 -9.90
CA LEU A 7 13.32 0.16 -8.70
C LEU A 7 12.32 1.10 -8.01
N ARG A 8 12.63 2.40 -7.93
CA ARG A 8 11.72 3.36 -7.29
C ARG A 8 10.41 3.45 -8.06
N GLN A 9 10.47 3.57 -9.37
CA GLN A 9 9.29 3.62 -10.23
C GLN A 9 8.47 2.31 -10.15
N THR A 10 9.12 1.16 -10.03
CA THR A 10 8.45 -0.13 -9.80
C THR A 10 7.70 -0.13 -8.47
N LEU A 11 8.34 0.26 -7.37
CA LEU A 11 7.70 0.35 -6.06
C LEU A 11 6.54 1.38 -6.06
N ASP A 12 6.74 2.53 -6.71
CA ASP A 12 5.69 3.55 -6.85
C ASP A 12 4.49 3.00 -7.66
N ALA A 13 4.72 2.13 -8.65
CA ALA A 13 3.65 1.47 -9.42
C ALA A 13 2.86 0.47 -8.57
N PHE A 14 3.53 -0.35 -7.75
CA PHE A 14 2.86 -1.24 -6.79
C PHE A 14 2.07 -0.44 -5.75
N ALA A 15 2.65 0.63 -5.21
CA ALA A 15 1.99 1.49 -4.23
C ALA A 15 0.79 2.30 -4.79
N ALA A 16 0.67 2.40 -6.12
CA ALA A 16 -0.49 3.02 -6.77
C ALA A 16 -1.74 2.13 -6.70
N CYS A 17 -1.56 0.80 -6.65
CA CYS A 17 -2.61 -0.18 -6.45
C CYS A 17 -3.35 0.05 -5.11
N ASN A 18 -4.58 -0.46 -5.03
CA ASN A 18 -5.41 -0.34 -3.83
C ASN A 18 -5.12 -1.43 -2.79
N ASP A 19 -4.81 -2.64 -3.27
CA ASP A 19 -4.65 -3.87 -2.50
C ASP A 19 -3.99 -4.94 -3.39
N ASP A 20 -3.73 -6.13 -2.83
CA ASP A 20 -3.09 -7.24 -3.54
C ASP A 20 -3.90 -7.70 -4.76
N HIS A 21 -5.23 -7.66 -4.68
CA HIS A 21 -6.07 -8.03 -5.82
C HIS A 21 -5.87 -7.06 -6.99
N ASP A 22 -5.72 -5.77 -6.71
CA ASP A 22 -5.41 -4.74 -7.69
C ASP A 22 -4.00 -4.92 -8.28
N VAL A 23 -3.02 -5.42 -7.50
CA VAL A 23 -1.68 -5.81 -8.00
C VAL A 23 -1.80 -6.96 -9.01
N TRP A 24 -2.49 -8.04 -8.64
CA TRP A 24 -2.73 -9.20 -9.53
C TRP A 24 -3.45 -8.80 -10.82
N ALA A 25 -4.37 -7.84 -10.74
CA ALA A 25 -5.11 -7.37 -11.91
C ALA A 25 -4.30 -6.40 -12.79
N SER A 26 -3.21 -5.83 -12.27
CA SER A 26 -2.42 -4.79 -12.95
C SER A 26 -1.15 -5.31 -13.59
N PHE A 27 -0.59 -6.40 -13.06
CA PHE A 27 0.71 -6.91 -13.48
C PHE A 27 0.66 -8.43 -13.67
N GLY A 28 1.19 -8.90 -14.79
CA GLY A 28 1.35 -10.33 -15.07
C GLY A 28 2.60 -10.93 -14.44
N TRP A 29 3.70 -10.18 -14.44
CA TRP A 29 4.98 -10.62 -13.89
C TRP A 29 5.89 -9.44 -13.56
N VAL A 30 6.93 -9.65 -12.74
CA VAL A 30 8.03 -8.70 -12.58
C VAL A 30 9.26 -9.22 -13.28
N HIS A 31 9.67 -8.52 -14.35
CA HIS A 31 10.94 -8.78 -15.03
C HIS A 31 11.99 -7.78 -14.57
N ALA A 32 13.24 -8.23 -14.44
CA ALA A 32 14.35 -7.39 -14.05
C ALA A 32 15.59 -7.69 -14.89
N SER A 33 16.46 -6.69 -15.06
CA SER A 33 17.79 -6.92 -15.60
C SER A 33 18.68 -7.60 -14.57
N GLU A 34 19.62 -8.43 -15.02
CA GLU A 34 20.55 -9.12 -14.13
C GLU A 34 21.41 -8.17 -13.27
N GLY A 35 21.83 -8.66 -12.10
CA GLY A 35 22.75 -7.97 -11.20
C GLY A 35 22.06 -7.28 -10.02
N ASP A 36 22.60 -6.13 -9.62
CA ASP A 36 22.11 -5.36 -8.48
C ASP A 36 20.71 -4.78 -8.75
N LEU A 37 19.71 -5.22 -7.97
CA LEU A 37 18.33 -4.78 -8.11
C LEU A 37 18.12 -3.28 -7.86
N LEU A 38 19.01 -2.61 -7.12
CA LEU A 38 18.92 -1.16 -6.97
C LEU A 38 19.20 -0.45 -8.31
N ALA A 39 20.15 -0.96 -9.09
CA ALA A 39 20.55 -0.41 -10.38
C ALA A 39 19.78 -1.04 -11.57
N ALA A 40 18.98 -2.08 -11.30
CA ALA A 40 18.28 -2.83 -12.33
C ALA A 40 17.21 -2.01 -13.06
N ARG A 41 16.90 -2.48 -14.27
CA ARG A 41 15.74 -2.06 -15.04
C ARG A 41 14.64 -3.09 -14.91
N PHE A 42 13.42 -2.62 -14.73
CA PHE A 42 12.26 -3.45 -14.52
C PHE A 42 11.25 -3.27 -15.64
N TRP A 43 10.50 -4.32 -15.91
CA TRP A 43 9.35 -4.27 -16.78
C TRP A 43 8.18 -5.00 -16.12
N LEU A 44 7.01 -4.34 -16.15
CA LEU A 44 5.76 -4.81 -15.58
C LEU A 44 4.75 -5.00 -16.72
N PRO A 45 4.72 -6.17 -17.40
CA PRO A 45 3.64 -6.52 -18.32
C PRO A 45 2.29 -6.49 -17.62
N ALA A 46 1.23 -6.15 -18.36
CA ALA A 46 -0.12 -6.01 -17.81
C ALA A 46 -0.76 -7.36 -17.41
N ASP A 47 -0.37 -8.44 -18.09
CA ASP A 47 -0.90 -9.79 -17.91
C ASP A 47 0.16 -10.85 -18.26
N GLU A 48 -0.15 -12.11 -17.98
CA GLU A 48 0.75 -13.24 -18.16
C GLU A 48 1.03 -13.53 -19.66
N ASP A 49 0.01 -13.36 -20.52
CA ASP A 49 0.13 -13.51 -21.98
C ASP A 49 1.11 -12.48 -22.59
N ALA A 50 1.22 -11.30 -21.98
CA ALA A 50 2.23 -10.31 -22.34
C ALA A 50 3.59 -10.63 -21.71
N ALA A 51 3.62 -11.30 -20.56
CA ALA A 51 4.82 -11.61 -19.79
C ALA A 51 5.66 -12.73 -20.41
N PHE A 52 5.01 -13.73 -21.01
CA PHE A 52 5.61 -14.91 -21.60
C PHE A 52 5.11 -15.15 -23.03
N ASP A 53 5.89 -15.83 -23.85
CA ASP A 53 5.46 -16.29 -25.17
C ASP A 53 4.65 -17.60 -25.12
N ASP A 54 4.25 -18.11 -26.28
CA ASP A 54 3.44 -19.34 -26.41
C ASP A 54 4.11 -20.59 -25.81
N ASP A 55 5.44 -20.58 -25.65
CA ASP A 55 6.22 -21.67 -25.05
C ASP A 55 6.41 -21.47 -23.53
N GLY A 56 5.91 -20.36 -22.97
CA GLY A 56 6.07 -20.01 -21.56
C GLY A 56 7.41 -19.36 -21.23
N GLU A 57 8.15 -18.91 -22.25
CA GLU A 57 9.47 -18.30 -22.11
C GLU A 57 9.37 -16.76 -22.13
N VAL A 58 10.38 -16.07 -21.58
CA VAL A 58 10.43 -14.60 -21.65
C VAL A 58 10.55 -14.18 -23.12
N PRO A 59 9.74 -13.25 -23.66
CA PRO A 59 9.78 -12.92 -25.08
C PRO A 59 11.16 -12.48 -25.57
N GLU A 60 11.58 -12.88 -26.78
CA GLU A 60 12.91 -12.55 -27.34
C GLU A 60 13.23 -11.04 -27.31
N ALA A 61 12.23 -10.20 -27.57
CA ALA A 61 12.39 -8.74 -27.54
C ALA A 61 12.68 -8.20 -26.13
N VAL A 62 12.20 -8.88 -25.09
CA VAL A 62 12.43 -8.57 -23.67
C VAL A 62 13.81 -9.09 -23.26
N GLN A 63 14.17 -10.31 -23.67
CA GLN A 63 15.51 -10.86 -23.47
C GLN A 63 16.59 -10.00 -24.14
N ALA A 64 16.32 -9.47 -25.33
CA ALA A 64 17.23 -8.56 -26.04
C ALA A 64 17.49 -7.23 -25.29
N LEU A 65 16.65 -6.89 -24.32
CA LEU A 65 16.86 -5.76 -23.40
C LEU A 65 17.63 -6.16 -22.12
N GLY A 66 18.06 -7.43 -22.03
CA GLY A 66 18.79 -7.98 -20.89
C GLY A 66 17.89 -8.29 -19.69
N LEU A 67 16.59 -8.48 -19.90
CA LEU A 67 15.61 -8.78 -18.85
C LEU A 67 15.33 -10.28 -18.76
N SER A 68 15.13 -10.76 -17.53
CA SER A 68 14.67 -12.10 -17.22
C SER A 68 13.49 -12.05 -16.25
N ALA A 69 12.77 -13.17 -16.14
CA ALA A 69 11.74 -13.35 -15.13
C ALA A 69 12.38 -13.24 -13.73
N CYS A 70 11.85 -12.35 -12.88
CA CYS A 70 12.41 -12.11 -11.54
C CYS A 70 11.49 -12.72 -10.46
N LEU A 71 10.28 -12.19 -10.30
CA LEU A 71 9.32 -12.64 -9.29
C LEU A 71 7.88 -12.50 -9.81
N GLU A 72 6.98 -13.31 -9.26
CA GLU A 72 5.55 -13.07 -9.38
C GLU A 72 5.17 -11.74 -8.70
N PRO A 73 4.14 -11.02 -9.17
CA PRO A 73 3.72 -9.76 -8.58
C PRO A 73 3.33 -9.90 -7.10
N ALA A 74 2.64 -10.98 -6.73
CA ALA A 74 2.26 -11.23 -5.34
C ALA A 74 3.48 -11.46 -4.45
N THR A 75 4.41 -12.31 -4.88
CA THR A 75 5.66 -12.53 -4.15
C THR A 75 6.47 -11.25 -4.01
N PHE A 76 6.55 -10.44 -5.07
CA PHE A 76 7.20 -9.14 -5.02
C PHE A 76 6.55 -8.23 -3.97
N ALA A 77 5.21 -8.12 -3.97
CA ALA A 77 4.45 -7.36 -2.99
C ALA A 77 4.65 -7.89 -1.55
N ASP A 78 4.64 -9.20 -1.35
CA ASP A 78 4.86 -9.85 -0.07
C ASP A 78 6.25 -9.51 0.50
N VAL A 79 7.29 -9.52 -0.33
CA VAL A 79 8.65 -9.14 0.09
C VAL A 79 8.68 -7.68 0.54
N LEU A 80 8.04 -6.77 -0.22
CA LEU A 80 7.94 -5.37 0.17
C LEU A 80 7.17 -5.20 1.49
N ASP A 81 6.07 -5.92 1.67
CA ASP A 81 5.23 -5.82 2.86
C ASP A 81 5.92 -6.40 4.10
N VAL A 82 6.63 -7.52 3.96
CA VAL A 82 7.46 -8.08 5.03
C VAL A 82 8.58 -7.11 5.41
N GLN A 83 9.31 -6.56 4.43
CA GLN A 83 10.36 -5.58 4.70
C GLN A 83 9.78 -4.32 5.37
N LYS A 84 8.58 -3.88 4.95
CA LYS A 84 7.86 -2.74 5.53
C LYS A 84 7.49 -2.98 6.99
N ARG A 85 6.97 -4.16 7.32
CA ARG A 85 6.60 -4.55 8.69
C ARG A 85 7.82 -4.60 9.58
N GLN A 86 8.92 -5.17 9.10
CA GLN A 86 10.18 -5.26 9.84
C GLN A 86 10.87 -3.90 10.03
N ARG A 87 10.82 -3.01 9.02
CA ARG A 87 11.40 -1.66 9.05
C ARG A 87 10.50 -0.65 8.31
N PRO A 88 9.54 0.00 8.99
CA PRO A 88 8.59 0.92 8.37
C PRO A 88 9.20 2.12 7.64
N LEU A 89 10.43 2.51 8.01
CA LEU A 89 11.18 3.61 7.40
C LEU A 89 12.30 3.13 6.45
N SER A 90 12.22 1.88 5.96
CA SER A 90 13.14 1.34 4.96
C SER A 90 13.39 2.30 3.80
N SER A 91 14.65 2.40 3.42
CA SER A 91 15.12 3.09 2.23
C SER A 91 14.95 2.22 1.00
N LEU A 92 15.16 2.80 -0.18
CA LEU A 92 15.14 2.05 -1.44
C LEU A 92 16.20 0.94 -1.47
N GLN A 93 17.35 1.16 -0.83
CA GLN A 93 18.41 0.16 -0.69
C GLN A 93 17.93 -1.04 0.14
N ASP A 94 17.26 -0.80 1.27
CA ASP A 94 16.75 -1.90 2.11
C ASP A 94 15.75 -2.78 1.34
N TYR A 95 14.91 -2.18 0.50
CA TYR A 95 14.00 -2.94 -0.37
C TYR A 95 14.73 -3.71 -1.47
N ALA A 96 15.76 -3.11 -2.10
CA ALA A 96 16.58 -3.80 -3.09
C ALA A 96 17.25 -5.05 -2.48
N GLU A 97 17.79 -4.94 -1.27
CA GLU A 97 18.41 -6.04 -0.54
C GLU A 97 17.42 -7.15 -0.19
N ALA A 98 16.23 -6.80 0.30
CA ALA A 98 15.19 -7.77 0.61
C ALA A 98 14.71 -8.54 -0.64
N LEU A 99 14.51 -7.83 -1.75
CA LEU A 99 14.13 -8.43 -3.04
C LEU A 99 15.22 -9.33 -3.60
N ALA A 100 16.47 -8.90 -3.55
CA ALA A 100 17.60 -9.68 -4.06
C ALA A 100 17.79 -10.95 -3.24
N TYR A 101 17.68 -10.83 -1.92
CA TYR A 101 17.75 -11.98 -1.01
C TYR A 101 16.63 -12.98 -1.28
N TYR A 102 15.39 -12.52 -1.45
CA TYR A 102 14.28 -13.43 -1.76
C TYR A 102 14.49 -14.10 -3.12
N ALA A 103 14.91 -13.36 -4.16
CA ALA A 103 15.15 -13.92 -5.48
C ALA A 103 16.26 -14.99 -5.49
N GLU A 104 17.27 -14.87 -4.61
CA GLU A 104 18.35 -15.85 -4.50
C GLU A 104 18.00 -17.06 -3.62
N TYR A 105 17.29 -16.84 -2.51
CA TYR A 105 17.11 -17.84 -1.46
C TYR A 105 15.68 -18.35 -1.29
N ASP A 106 14.71 -17.79 -2.01
CA ASP A 106 13.26 -18.06 -1.86
C ASP A 106 12.81 -17.98 -0.38
N ALA A 107 13.32 -16.96 0.31
CA ALA A 107 13.11 -16.74 1.74
C ALA A 107 13.10 -15.25 2.06
N PHE A 108 12.29 -14.83 3.02
CA PHE A 108 12.29 -13.45 3.49
C PHE A 108 13.57 -13.13 4.26
N LEU A 109 14.20 -12.01 3.90
CA LEU A 109 15.32 -11.47 4.66
C LEU A 109 14.85 -11.11 6.08
N GLN A 110 15.55 -11.62 7.08
CA GLN A 110 15.29 -11.29 8.49
C GLN A 110 16.17 -10.13 8.93
N VAL A 111 15.55 -9.16 9.59
CA VAL A 111 16.24 -8.02 10.18
C VAL A 111 16.57 -8.32 11.64
N ASP A 112 17.85 -8.23 12.00
CA ASP A 112 18.32 -8.39 13.37
C ASP A 112 17.56 -7.47 14.36
N GLY A 113 17.09 -8.06 15.46
CA GLY A 113 16.42 -7.33 16.55
C GLY A 113 14.93 -7.04 16.33
N VAL A 114 14.36 -7.46 15.20
CA VAL A 114 12.91 -7.59 15.04
C VAL A 114 12.43 -8.79 15.86
N ASP A 115 11.25 -8.69 16.48
CA ASP A 115 10.66 -9.84 17.18
C ASP A 115 10.43 -10.96 16.16
N GLU A 116 11.32 -11.95 16.14
CA GLU A 116 11.31 -13.08 15.21
C GLU A 116 9.97 -13.84 15.24
N ALA A 117 9.21 -13.74 16.34
CA ALA A 117 7.91 -14.40 16.46
C ALA A 117 6.78 -13.65 15.73
N LEU A 118 6.93 -12.35 15.46
CA LEU A 118 5.92 -11.50 14.82
C LEU A 118 6.37 -10.91 13.48
N GLY A 119 7.68 -10.78 13.24
CA GLY A 119 8.22 -10.17 12.03
C GLY A 119 7.92 -8.66 11.93
N GLU A 120 7.64 -8.00 13.06
CA GLU A 120 7.22 -6.61 13.13
C GLU A 120 8.22 -5.74 13.89
N ALA A 121 8.43 -4.52 13.38
CA ALA A 121 9.19 -3.48 14.06
C ALA A 121 8.63 -3.18 15.44
N GLY A 122 9.50 -2.81 16.38
CA GLY A 122 9.08 -2.43 17.72
C GLY A 122 8.18 -1.18 17.72
N ALA A 123 7.35 -1.03 18.75
CA ALA A 123 6.38 0.06 18.87
C ALA A 123 6.99 1.47 18.65
N ALA A 124 8.21 1.70 19.12
CA ALA A 124 8.90 2.99 18.94
C ALA A 124 9.17 3.33 17.45
N GLU A 125 9.47 2.33 16.62
CA GLU A 125 9.70 2.52 15.19
C GLU A 125 8.39 2.70 14.43
N GLN A 126 7.36 1.95 14.82
CA GLN A 126 6.00 2.12 14.28
C GLN A 126 5.47 3.54 14.59
N ASP A 127 5.65 4.02 15.82
CA ASP A 127 5.28 5.37 16.24
C ASP A 127 6.06 6.44 15.45
N ALA A 128 7.37 6.22 15.24
CA ALA A 128 8.20 7.12 14.44
C ALA A 128 7.72 7.18 12.97
N ALA A 129 7.36 6.04 12.38
CA ALA A 129 6.83 5.98 11.02
C ALA A 129 5.48 6.70 10.91
N ARG A 130 4.57 6.47 11.86
CA ARG A 130 3.27 7.16 11.91
C ARG A 130 3.44 8.67 12.09
N ALA A 131 4.42 9.10 12.89
CA ALA A 131 4.78 10.51 13.05
C ALA A 131 5.35 11.12 11.76
N ALA A 132 6.09 10.34 10.97
CA ALA A 132 6.58 10.72 9.63
C ALA A 132 5.48 10.68 8.54
N GLY A 133 4.25 10.29 8.90
CA GLY A 133 3.13 10.15 7.98
C GLY A 133 3.25 8.94 7.05
N VAL A 134 4.00 7.91 7.47
CA VAL A 134 4.19 6.67 6.74
C VAL A 134 3.24 5.61 7.29
N GLY A 135 2.54 4.91 6.39
CA GLY A 135 1.54 3.90 6.73
C GLY A 135 2.16 2.54 7.05
N PRO A 136 1.34 1.61 7.58
CA PRO A 136 1.81 0.29 8.00
C PRO A 136 2.12 -0.65 6.82
N GLY A 137 1.47 -0.47 5.67
CA GLY A 137 1.64 -1.32 4.49
C GLY A 137 2.26 -0.62 3.29
N ILE A 138 2.31 -1.33 2.17
CA ILE A 138 2.90 -0.88 0.89
C ILE A 138 1.91 -0.14 -0.02
N PHE A 139 0.66 0.02 0.40
CA PHE A 139 -0.37 0.77 -0.30
C PHE A 139 -0.75 2.04 0.46
N ALA A 140 -1.44 2.97 -0.22
CA ALA A 140 -1.91 4.19 0.41
C ALA A 140 -3.00 3.88 1.44
N ALA A 141 -2.79 4.32 2.67
CA ALA A 141 -3.74 4.15 3.77
C ALA A 141 -4.34 5.49 4.20
N PHE A 142 -5.58 5.48 4.68
CA PHE A 142 -6.31 6.67 5.08
C PHE A 142 -6.99 6.49 6.45
N GLU A 143 -6.97 7.56 7.24
CA GLU A 143 -7.77 7.71 8.44
C GLU A 143 -8.83 8.78 8.19
N LEU A 144 -10.08 8.45 8.54
CA LEU A 144 -11.20 9.37 8.41
C LEU A 144 -11.74 9.72 9.79
N THR A 145 -11.88 11.02 10.05
CA THR A 145 -12.39 11.54 11.32
C THR A 145 -13.52 12.52 11.06
N LEU A 146 -14.65 12.35 11.75
CA LEU A 146 -15.68 13.36 11.84
C LEU A 146 -15.29 14.38 12.91
N ALA A 147 -14.98 15.61 12.51
CA ALA A 147 -14.58 16.68 13.44
C ALA A 147 -15.68 17.71 13.72
N CYS A 148 -16.69 17.80 12.84
CA CYS A 148 -17.84 18.69 13.02
C CYS A 148 -19.08 18.07 12.37
N ALA A 149 -20.18 17.99 13.13
CA ALA A 149 -21.46 17.54 12.60
C ALA A 149 -22.49 18.68 12.43
N GLY A 150 -22.20 19.88 12.98
CA GLY A 150 -23.04 21.08 12.87
C GLY A 150 -24.54 20.82 13.10
N GLU A 151 -25.38 21.41 12.26
CA GLU A 151 -26.84 21.19 12.26
C GLU A 151 -27.24 19.77 11.81
N GLN A 152 -26.32 19.04 11.17
CA GLN A 152 -26.55 17.71 10.63
C GLN A 152 -26.25 16.58 11.62
N VAL A 153 -26.11 16.88 12.91
CA VAL A 153 -25.70 15.90 13.95
C VAL A 153 -26.56 14.62 13.97
N LYS A 154 -27.86 14.70 13.65
CA LYS A 154 -28.73 13.51 13.57
C LYS A 154 -28.43 12.65 12.35
N ALA A 155 -28.25 13.27 11.18
CA ALA A 155 -27.93 12.57 9.94
C ALA A 155 -26.52 11.96 10.03
N ALA A 156 -25.55 12.72 10.56
CA ALA A 156 -24.20 12.22 10.84
C ALA A 156 -24.23 11.00 11.78
N ALA A 157 -25.01 11.06 12.86
CA ALA A 157 -25.15 9.94 13.80
C ALA A 157 -25.73 8.68 13.13
N GLN A 158 -26.67 8.81 12.19
CA GLN A 158 -27.20 7.67 11.45
C GLN A 158 -26.13 7.03 10.54
N ARG A 159 -25.32 7.85 9.86
CA ARG A 159 -24.19 7.35 9.05
C ARG A 159 -23.12 6.68 9.91
N VAL A 160 -22.76 7.30 11.04
CA VAL A 160 -21.81 6.72 12.01
C VAL A 160 -22.33 5.38 12.55
N ALA A 161 -23.63 5.31 12.91
CA ALA A 161 -24.25 4.08 13.38
C ALA A 161 -24.17 2.95 12.35
N GLN A 162 -24.46 3.25 11.08
CA GLN A 162 -24.38 2.29 9.99
C GLN A 162 -22.93 1.87 9.70
N LEU A 163 -22.00 2.82 9.68
CA LEU A 163 -20.60 2.57 9.34
C LEU A 163 -19.88 1.74 10.40
N LEU A 164 -20.09 2.06 11.68
CA LEU A 164 -19.43 1.40 12.81
C LEU A 164 -20.23 0.21 13.36
N ASP A 165 -21.40 -0.07 12.79
CA ASP A 165 -22.34 -1.08 13.26
C ASP A 165 -22.69 -0.94 14.76
N ILE A 166 -23.09 0.27 15.16
CA ILE A 166 -23.46 0.61 16.55
C ILE A 166 -24.87 1.21 16.64
N PRO A 167 -25.53 1.17 17.82
CA PRO A 167 -26.82 1.81 18.00
C PRO A 167 -26.81 3.33 17.73
N VAL A 168 -27.86 3.86 17.10
CA VAL A 168 -27.96 5.30 16.75
C VAL A 168 -27.83 6.21 17.98
N GLY A 169 -28.34 5.79 19.14
CA GLY A 169 -28.21 6.56 20.38
C GLY A 169 -26.75 6.71 20.82
N GLU A 170 -25.94 5.67 20.67
CA GLU A 170 -24.51 5.68 20.96
C GLU A 170 -23.77 6.54 19.92
N ALA A 171 -24.06 6.35 18.63
CA ALA A 171 -23.49 7.16 17.56
C ALA A 171 -23.79 8.65 17.74
N LEU A 172 -25.00 9.01 18.20
CA LEU A 172 -25.38 10.38 18.50
C LEU A 172 -24.61 10.94 19.70
N ALA A 173 -24.38 10.14 20.74
CA ALA A 173 -23.55 10.54 21.87
C ALA A 173 -22.10 10.81 21.41
N ARG A 174 -21.53 9.92 20.59
CA ARG A 174 -20.20 10.11 19.98
C ARG A 174 -20.14 11.37 19.11
N CYS A 175 -21.14 11.59 18.24
CA CYS A 175 -21.21 12.80 17.39
C CYS A 175 -21.40 14.11 18.18
N ARG A 176 -21.82 14.05 19.45
CA ARG A 176 -21.85 15.20 20.37
C ARG A 176 -20.53 15.39 21.12
N ALA A 177 -19.70 14.36 21.20
CA ALA A 177 -18.40 14.32 21.85
C ALA A 177 -17.26 14.20 20.84
N LEU A 178 -17.37 14.94 19.72
CA LEU A 178 -16.39 14.97 18.63
C LEU A 178 -14.95 15.21 19.15
N PRO A 179 -13.92 14.71 18.44
CA PRO A 179 -13.97 14.01 17.14
C PRO A 179 -14.41 12.54 17.23
N VAL A 180 -14.95 12.01 16.14
CA VAL A 180 -15.27 10.57 15.99
C VAL A 180 -14.43 9.97 14.89
N LEU A 181 -13.65 8.95 15.23
CA LEU A 181 -12.92 8.13 14.25
C LEU A 181 -13.92 7.28 13.46
N LEU A 182 -13.92 7.44 12.14
CA LEU A 182 -14.80 6.73 11.21
C LEU A 182 -14.13 5.46 10.66
N GLY A 183 -12.79 5.44 10.62
CA GLY A 183 -11.99 4.29 10.27
C GLY A 183 -10.50 4.62 10.22
N GLU A 184 -9.69 3.59 10.43
CA GLU A 184 -8.22 3.63 10.36
C GLU A 184 -7.72 2.66 9.28
N ALA A 185 -6.52 2.92 8.76
CA ALA A 185 -5.87 2.08 7.76
C ALA A 185 -6.77 1.70 6.57
N LEU A 186 -7.65 2.61 6.14
CA LEU A 186 -8.57 2.37 5.04
C LEU A 186 -7.82 2.45 3.71
N ASP A 187 -8.14 1.54 2.79
CA ASP A 187 -7.73 1.67 1.40
C ASP A 187 -8.43 2.87 0.73
N ARG A 188 -7.91 3.30 -0.43
CA ARG A 188 -8.39 4.50 -1.14
C ARG A 188 -9.87 4.40 -1.50
N ARG A 189 -10.32 3.24 -1.99
CA ARG A 189 -11.71 3.04 -2.45
C ARG A 189 -12.67 3.14 -1.27
N ARG A 190 -12.37 2.45 -0.16
CA ARG A 190 -13.20 2.47 1.04
C ARG A 190 -13.22 3.84 1.72
N ALA A 191 -12.06 4.50 1.80
CA ALA A 191 -11.95 5.84 2.34
C ALA A 191 -12.77 6.86 1.53
N GLN A 192 -12.71 6.79 0.20
CA GLN A 192 -13.51 7.64 -0.69
C GLN A 192 -15.01 7.39 -0.50
N ALA A 193 -15.44 6.13 -0.45
CA ALA A 193 -16.85 5.78 -0.27
C ALA A 193 -17.42 6.33 1.04
N ILE A 194 -16.66 6.25 2.14
CA ILE A 194 -17.06 6.83 3.42
C ILE A 194 -17.11 8.37 3.32
N LYS A 195 -16.10 9.00 2.73
CA LYS A 195 -16.08 10.45 2.52
C LYS A 195 -17.33 10.91 1.76
N ASP A 196 -17.63 10.28 0.64
CA ASP A 196 -18.75 10.64 -0.23
C ASP A 196 -20.10 10.47 0.48
N ASP A 197 -20.28 9.42 1.29
CA ASP A 197 -21.52 9.18 2.04
C ASP A 197 -21.81 10.28 3.08
N PHE A 198 -20.77 10.81 3.73
CA PHE A 198 -20.91 11.95 4.65
C PHE A 198 -21.06 13.28 3.88
N GLU A 199 -20.35 13.48 2.78
CA GLU A 199 -20.50 14.69 1.96
C GLU A 199 -21.89 14.80 1.33
N ALA A 200 -22.52 13.68 0.98
CA ALA A 200 -23.89 13.62 0.47
C ALA A 200 -24.93 14.18 1.45
N ILE A 201 -24.65 14.16 2.77
CA ILE A 201 -25.51 14.76 3.81
C ILE A 201 -25.01 16.15 4.24
N GLY A 202 -24.06 16.74 3.52
CA GLY A 202 -23.49 18.05 3.79
C GLY A 202 -22.52 18.08 4.97
N VAL A 203 -21.98 16.93 5.37
CA VAL A 203 -21.04 16.80 6.49
C VAL A 203 -19.63 16.57 5.94
N ARG A 204 -18.68 17.39 6.39
CA ARG A 204 -17.27 17.23 5.99
C ARG A 204 -16.55 16.28 6.94
N VAL A 205 -15.82 15.33 6.38
CA VAL A 205 -14.88 14.48 7.10
C VAL A 205 -13.47 15.03 6.97
N GLN A 206 -12.68 14.91 8.04
CA GLN A 206 -11.24 15.12 7.98
C GLN A 206 -10.60 13.83 7.48
N VAL A 207 -9.73 13.95 6.49
CA VAL A 207 -9.01 12.84 5.88
C VAL A 207 -7.53 13.03 6.16
N ARG A 208 -6.89 11.99 6.69
CA ARG A 208 -5.44 11.93 6.83
C ARG A 208 -4.91 10.76 6.01
N GLY A 209 -4.13 11.06 4.98
CA GLY A 209 -3.44 10.06 4.17
C GLY A 209 -2.09 9.68 4.79
N PHE A 210 -1.68 8.43 4.57
CA PHE A 210 -0.38 7.90 4.97
C PHE A 210 0.36 7.39 3.75
N LYS A 211 1.62 7.79 3.63
CA LYS A 211 2.50 7.43 2.53
C LYS A 211 2.81 5.93 2.60
N PRO A 212 2.78 5.21 1.48
CA PRO A 212 3.28 3.85 1.40
C PRO A 212 4.77 3.77 1.74
N PHE A 213 5.59 4.61 1.10
CA PHE A 213 7.03 4.68 1.35
C PHE A 213 7.48 6.08 1.80
N PRO A 214 8.60 6.19 2.55
CA PRO A 214 9.06 7.47 3.09
C PRO A 214 9.29 8.58 2.05
N TRP A 215 9.68 8.21 0.82
CA TRP A 215 9.99 9.13 -0.28
C TRP A 215 8.78 9.59 -1.09
N MET A 216 7.59 9.03 -0.84
CA MET A 216 6.38 9.39 -1.57
C MET A 216 5.69 10.62 -0.99
N ASP A 217 4.88 11.27 -1.82
CA ASP A 217 3.98 12.32 -1.37
C ASP A 217 2.82 11.75 -0.54
N VAL A 218 2.25 12.57 0.34
CA VAL A 218 1.08 12.18 1.12
C VAL A 218 -0.10 11.98 0.17
N PRO A 219 -0.74 10.80 0.18
CA PRO A 219 -1.86 10.53 -0.73
C PRO A 219 -3.07 11.37 -0.34
N VAL A 220 -3.84 11.79 -1.34
CA VAL A 220 -5.07 12.57 -1.18
C VAL A 220 -6.26 11.82 -1.78
N LEU A 221 -7.42 11.97 -1.15
CA LEU A 221 -8.71 11.55 -1.72
C LEU A 221 -9.23 12.63 -2.69
N ARG A 222 -10.14 12.24 -3.58
CA ARG A 222 -10.75 13.13 -4.56
C ARG A 222 -12.03 13.78 -4.03
#